data_AF-A0A842RHK6-F1
#
_entry.id   AF-A0A842RHK6-F1
#
_cell.length_a   1.000
_cell.length_b   1.000
_cell.length_c   1.000
_cell.angle_alpha   90.00
_cell.angle_beta   90.00
_cell.angle_gamma   90.00
#
_symmetry.space_group_name_H-M   'P 1'
#
loop_
_entity.id
_entity.type
_entity.pdbx_description
1 polymer ?
#
loop_
_entity_poly.entity_id
_entity_poly.type
_entity_poly.pdbx_seq_one_letter_code
_entity_poly.pdbx_strand_id
1 'polypeptide(L)'
;MFYFMKKRSKLLGYCLLLVIFIVGLINNNIQRQGIATTREKPMEGVKVITIIAEGYDYGELTYSKEYLESFGVNVTIAGTKEIVYSDYEESVFTDILINEIIIGDYDCLVIPGGNSPEKLIQIQGVINLMREGYNKGLIFAAICHGPLVLAAADLIEGKNVTGHTEIRDELEAAGANYLYGEKTVIDEPIITANYPYVKEMCIAIVQVLDYFEENCPILETITVEPSSGYPDSQFTIQAKLSDEFGTEKVTISIFSVYKNGSQNLYKKDLVLKYEKQNECYSTSLSNLPIGNYSVNLFTEDLLGNKGIYEDTSYFVVIAKSETLSVSKKTAFMKAIPLFILIQISFILLGKIKNRRQKPENQFKSKR
;
A
#
# COMPACT_ATOMS: atom_id res chain seq x y z
N MET A 1 -62.96 11.02 5.92
CA MET A 1 -61.77 11.65 6.51
C MET A 1 -60.61 10.68 6.76
N PHE A 2 -60.88 9.44 7.26
CA PHE A 2 -59.85 8.40 7.49
C PHE A 2 -59.10 7.89 6.25
N TYR A 3 -59.73 7.91 5.06
CA TYR A 3 -59.12 7.44 3.81
C TYR A 3 -57.98 8.35 3.30
N PHE A 4 -58.05 9.66 3.59
CA PHE A 4 -57.06 10.64 3.12
C PHE A 4 -55.80 10.70 4.00
N MET A 5 -55.89 10.38 5.30
CA MET A 5 -54.75 10.39 6.21
C MET A 5 -53.79 9.21 5.97
N LYS A 6 -54.32 8.04 5.61
CA LYS A 6 -53.51 6.83 5.31
C LYS A 6 -52.71 6.95 4.02
N LYS A 7 -53.11 7.83 3.09
CA LYS A 7 -52.42 8.10 1.83
C LYS A 7 -51.25 9.09 2.01
N ARG A 8 -51.36 10.03 2.96
CA ARG A 8 -50.30 10.99 3.29
C ARG A 8 -49.11 10.38 4.05
N SER A 9 -49.34 9.43 4.96
CA SER A 9 -48.24 8.74 5.66
C SER A 9 -47.41 7.85 4.73
N LYS A 10 -48.07 7.20 3.77
CA LYS A 10 -47.38 6.43 2.71
C LYS A 10 -46.55 7.34 1.81
N LEU A 11 -47.09 8.50 1.41
CA LEU A 11 -46.36 9.46 0.57
C LEU A 11 -45.11 10.01 1.29
N LEU A 12 -45.19 10.31 2.58
CA LEU A 12 -44.03 10.74 3.38
C LEU A 12 -42.98 9.63 3.50
N GLY A 13 -43.40 8.37 3.69
CA GLY A 13 -42.50 7.22 3.71
C GLY A 13 -41.79 6.99 2.37
N TYR A 14 -42.51 7.14 1.25
CA TYR A 14 -41.90 7.06 -0.08
C TYR A 14 -40.91 8.20 -0.34
N CYS A 15 -41.21 9.43 0.10
CA CYS A 15 -40.26 10.54 -0.02
C CYS A 15 -38.99 10.31 0.82
N LEU A 16 -39.09 9.75 2.03
CA LEU A 16 -37.93 9.44 2.86
C LEU A 16 -37.07 8.32 2.24
N LEU A 17 -37.69 7.26 1.72
CA LEU A 17 -37.00 6.20 1.00
C LEU A 17 -36.31 6.70 -0.27
N LEU A 18 -36.92 7.65 -0.98
CA LEU A 18 -36.37 8.22 -2.21
C LEU A 18 -35.19 9.15 -1.91
N VAL A 19 -35.20 9.88 -0.78
CA VAL A 19 -34.04 10.65 -0.30
C VAL A 19 -32.90 9.72 0.12
N ILE A 20 -33.18 8.64 0.87
CA ILE A 20 -32.17 7.64 1.24
C ILE A 20 -31.58 6.98 -0.02
N PHE A 21 -32.41 6.69 -1.03
CA PHE A 21 -31.97 6.11 -2.29
C PHE A 21 -31.10 7.08 -3.10
N ILE A 22 -31.46 8.37 -3.16
CA ILE A 22 -30.65 9.40 -3.83
C ILE A 22 -29.32 9.65 -3.09
N VAL A 23 -29.32 9.69 -1.76
CA VAL A 23 -28.07 9.81 -0.97
C VAL A 23 -27.19 8.56 -1.15
N GLY A 24 -27.79 7.37 -1.21
CA GLY A 24 -27.08 6.14 -1.55
C GLY A 24 -26.48 6.14 -2.96
N LEU A 25 -27.19 6.71 -3.95
CA LEU A 25 -26.69 6.88 -5.31
C LEU A 25 -25.58 7.94 -5.41
N ILE A 26 -25.65 9.02 -4.62
CA ILE A 26 -24.60 10.05 -4.56
C ILE A 26 -23.34 9.49 -3.88
N ASN A 27 -23.49 8.73 -2.78
CA ASN A 27 -22.36 8.04 -2.14
C ASN A 27 -21.75 6.96 -3.04
N ASN A 28 -22.56 6.22 -3.80
CA ASN A 28 -22.04 5.25 -4.78
C ASN A 28 -21.34 5.90 -5.99
N ASN A 29 -21.62 7.17 -6.29
CA ASN A 29 -21.00 7.88 -7.41
C ASN A 29 -19.66 8.56 -7.06
N ILE A 30 -19.22 8.52 -5.79
CA ILE A 30 -17.87 8.94 -5.41
C ILE A 30 -16.84 7.80 -5.58
N GLN A 31 -17.29 6.55 -5.84
CA GLN A 31 -16.41 5.39 -6.01
C GLN A 31 -16.23 4.91 -7.48
N ARG A 32 -16.15 5.82 -8.45
CA ARG A 32 -15.82 5.39 -9.83
C ARG A 32 -14.83 6.30 -10.52
N GLN A 33 -13.55 6.12 -10.18
CA GLN A 33 -12.46 6.08 -11.16
C GLN A 33 -11.36 5.12 -10.67
N GLY A 34 -11.63 3.82 -10.81
CA GLY A 34 -10.59 2.80 -10.81
C GLY A 34 -10.78 2.00 -12.10
N ILE A 35 -10.19 2.47 -13.19
CA ILE A 35 -9.98 1.59 -14.35
C ILE A 35 -8.93 0.60 -13.87
N ALA A 36 -9.31 -0.67 -13.70
CA ALA A 36 -8.35 -1.74 -13.43
C ALA A 36 -7.51 -1.94 -14.69
N THR A 37 -6.44 -1.16 -14.80
CA THR A 37 -5.34 -1.46 -15.71
C THR A 37 -4.54 -2.58 -15.04
N THR A 38 -4.48 -3.76 -15.66
CA THR A 38 -3.41 -4.72 -15.33
C THR A 38 -2.11 -4.01 -15.62
N ARG A 39 -1.46 -3.52 -14.58
CA ARG A 39 -0.25 -2.72 -14.69
C ARG A 39 0.92 -3.66 -15.01
N GLU A 40 1.70 -3.34 -16.04
CA GLU A 40 3.02 -3.94 -16.22
C GLU A 40 3.87 -3.63 -14.98
N LYS A 41 4.65 -4.61 -14.50
CA LYS A 41 5.51 -4.39 -13.33
C LYS A 41 6.50 -3.26 -13.67
N PRO A 42 6.86 -2.37 -12.72
CA PRO A 42 7.62 -1.15 -12.99
C PRO A 42 8.99 -1.39 -13.63
N MET A 43 9.60 -2.55 -13.41
CA MET A 43 10.91 -2.93 -13.98
C MET A 43 10.81 -4.02 -15.05
N GLU A 44 9.67 -4.16 -15.73
CA GLU A 44 9.51 -5.16 -16.79
C GLU A 44 10.54 -4.93 -17.93
N GLY A 45 11.33 -5.96 -18.22
CA GLY A 45 12.39 -5.90 -19.23
C GLY A 45 13.80 -5.62 -18.67
N VAL A 46 13.92 -5.13 -17.44
CA VAL A 46 15.21 -4.95 -16.76
C VAL A 46 15.79 -6.32 -16.40
N LYS A 47 17.09 -6.50 -16.64
CA LYS A 47 17.80 -7.75 -16.41
C LYS A 47 18.92 -7.58 -15.40
N VAL A 48 18.85 -8.36 -14.34
CA VAL A 48 19.90 -8.46 -13.31
C VAL A 48 20.54 -9.83 -13.40
N ILE A 49 21.86 -9.87 -13.28
CA ILE A 49 22.61 -11.11 -13.10
C ILE A 49 23.25 -11.18 -11.72
N THR A 50 23.06 -12.29 -11.03
CA THR A 50 23.68 -12.56 -9.73
C THR A 50 24.75 -13.61 -9.90
N ILE A 51 26.01 -13.31 -9.56
CA ILE A 51 27.12 -14.27 -9.67
C ILE A 51 27.42 -14.94 -8.32
N ILE A 52 27.56 -16.27 -8.32
CA ILE A 52 27.84 -17.05 -7.11
C ILE A 52 28.89 -18.15 -7.32
N ALA A 53 29.64 -18.43 -6.27
CA ALA A 53 30.48 -19.61 -6.09
C ALA A 53 30.06 -20.36 -4.81
N GLU A 54 30.69 -21.50 -4.56
CA GLU A 54 30.44 -22.29 -3.34
C GLU A 54 30.56 -21.42 -2.08
N GLY A 55 29.69 -21.64 -1.11
CA GLY A 55 29.65 -20.89 0.14
C GLY A 55 29.06 -19.49 0.02
N TYR A 56 28.23 -19.19 -0.98
CA TYR A 56 27.45 -17.95 -1.01
C TYR A 56 26.47 -17.90 0.18
N ASP A 57 26.10 -16.69 0.62
CA ASP A 57 25.06 -16.53 1.63
C ASP A 57 23.67 -16.80 1.02
N TYR A 58 22.97 -17.81 1.54
CA TYR A 58 21.66 -18.23 1.02
C TYR A 58 20.58 -17.16 1.16
N GLY A 59 20.56 -16.44 2.29
CA GLY A 59 19.56 -15.40 2.55
C GLY A 59 19.75 -14.20 1.64
N GLU A 60 21.00 -13.76 1.45
CA GLU A 60 21.31 -12.62 0.57
C GLU A 60 20.94 -12.91 -0.88
N LEU A 61 21.22 -14.12 -1.39
CA LEU A 61 20.81 -14.53 -2.75
C LEU A 61 19.28 -14.60 -2.89
N THR A 62 18.62 -15.35 -2.01
CA THR A 62 17.19 -15.65 -2.16
C THR A 62 16.32 -14.41 -1.95
N TYR A 63 16.61 -13.61 -0.92
CA TYR A 63 15.85 -12.39 -0.67
C TYR A 63 16.11 -11.32 -1.73
N SER A 64 17.35 -11.15 -2.21
CA SER A 64 17.61 -10.17 -3.28
C SER A 64 16.87 -10.53 -4.57
N LYS A 65 16.86 -11.82 -4.94
CA LYS A 65 16.08 -12.32 -6.07
C LYS A 65 14.59 -12.05 -5.88
N GLU A 66 14.02 -12.43 -4.74
CA GLU A 66 12.60 -12.22 -4.45
C GLU A 66 12.22 -10.74 -4.52
N TYR A 67 13.01 -9.85 -3.92
CA TYR A 67 12.76 -8.41 -3.95
C TYR A 67 12.82 -7.86 -5.38
N LEU A 68 13.84 -8.18 -6.16
CA LEU A 68 13.98 -7.68 -7.53
C LEU A 68 12.89 -8.23 -8.46
N GLU A 69 12.52 -9.50 -8.35
CA GLU A 69 11.39 -10.09 -9.11
C GLU A 69 10.04 -9.48 -8.68
N SER A 70 9.93 -9.07 -7.42
CA SER A 70 8.84 -8.24 -6.90
C SER A 70 8.90 -6.78 -7.35
N PHE A 71 9.87 -6.41 -8.21
CA PHE A 71 9.88 -5.18 -9.01
C PHE A 71 9.69 -5.43 -10.53
N GLY A 72 9.65 -6.70 -10.95
CA GLY A 72 9.47 -7.10 -12.36
C GLY A 72 10.77 -7.33 -13.10
N VAL A 73 11.89 -7.19 -12.39
CA VAL A 73 13.23 -7.47 -12.88
C VAL A 73 13.34 -8.97 -13.19
N ASN A 74 13.98 -9.28 -14.31
CA ASN A 74 14.40 -10.64 -14.64
C ASN A 74 15.77 -10.91 -13.97
N VAL A 75 15.78 -11.78 -12.96
CA VAL A 75 16.98 -12.14 -12.22
C VAL A 75 17.53 -13.48 -12.72
N THR A 76 18.73 -13.46 -13.29
CA THR A 76 19.50 -14.65 -13.68
C THR A 76 20.54 -14.98 -12.62
N ILE A 77 20.61 -16.23 -12.16
CA ILE A 77 21.66 -16.72 -11.26
C ILE A 77 22.74 -17.41 -12.08
N ALA A 78 23.97 -16.89 -12.03
CA ALA A 78 25.11 -17.48 -12.70
C ALA A 78 26.11 -18.08 -11.71
N GLY A 79 26.42 -19.37 -11.90
CA GLY A 79 27.26 -20.13 -10.99
C GLY A 79 28.63 -20.46 -11.56
N THR A 80 29.58 -20.77 -10.68
CA THR A 80 30.80 -21.50 -11.07
C THR A 80 30.52 -22.95 -11.50
N LYS A 81 29.33 -23.48 -11.18
CA LYS A 81 28.84 -24.83 -11.48
C LYS A 81 27.32 -24.79 -11.60
N GLU A 82 26.73 -25.82 -12.19
CA GLU A 82 25.27 -25.95 -12.33
C GLU A 82 24.54 -25.97 -10.98
N ILE A 83 25.09 -26.69 -10.00
CA ILE A 83 24.61 -26.73 -8.61
C ILE A 83 25.68 -26.11 -7.72
N VAL A 84 25.29 -25.12 -6.93
CA VAL A 84 26.19 -24.41 -6.00
C VAL A 84 25.62 -24.48 -4.59
N TYR A 85 26.45 -24.85 -3.62
CA TYR A 85 26.07 -24.92 -2.22
C TYR A 85 26.37 -23.60 -1.51
N SER A 86 25.48 -23.21 -0.61
CA SER A 86 25.61 -22.07 0.29
C SER A 86 26.54 -22.41 1.46
N ASP A 87 26.82 -21.41 2.29
CA ASP A 87 27.50 -21.56 3.59
C ASP A 87 26.66 -22.31 4.64
N TYR A 88 25.37 -22.54 4.38
CA TYR A 88 24.45 -23.32 5.22
C TYR A 88 24.07 -24.69 4.64
N GLU A 89 24.84 -25.22 3.68
CA GLU A 89 24.61 -26.50 2.98
C GLU A 89 23.34 -26.58 2.11
N GLU A 90 22.51 -25.54 2.05
CA GLU A 90 21.45 -25.38 1.04
C GLU A 90 22.05 -25.18 -0.35
N SER A 91 21.33 -25.53 -1.42
CA SER A 91 21.85 -25.39 -2.79
C SER A 91 20.84 -24.76 -3.74
N VAL A 92 21.37 -24.15 -4.80
CA VAL A 92 20.55 -23.63 -5.90
C VAL A 92 21.04 -24.21 -7.22
N PHE A 93 20.11 -24.40 -8.16
CA PHE A 93 20.42 -24.57 -9.56
C PHE A 93 20.68 -23.19 -10.17
N THR A 94 21.79 -23.08 -10.88
CA THR A 94 22.13 -21.86 -11.62
C THR A 94 21.48 -21.90 -12.99
N ASP A 95 21.08 -20.74 -13.47
CA ASP A 95 20.44 -20.58 -14.78
C ASP A 95 21.48 -20.71 -15.90
N ILE A 96 22.70 -20.22 -15.66
CA ILE A 96 23.84 -20.27 -16.57
C ILE A 96 25.16 -20.42 -15.81
N LEU A 97 26.22 -20.80 -16.51
CA LEU A 97 27.58 -20.75 -15.94
C LEU A 97 28.21 -19.36 -16.11
N ILE A 98 29.08 -18.97 -15.19
CA ILE A 98 29.76 -17.67 -15.22
C ILE A 98 30.55 -17.44 -16.52
N ASN A 99 31.13 -18.49 -17.10
CA ASN A 99 31.89 -18.41 -18.35
C ASN A 99 31.00 -18.31 -19.61
N GLU A 100 29.69 -18.41 -19.46
CA GLU A 100 28.70 -18.27 -20.54
C GLU A 100 28.04 -16.87 -20.53
N ILE A 101 28.36 -16.04 -19.53
CA ILE A 101 27.77 -14.71 -19.38
C ILE A 101 28.18 -13.81 -20.55
N ILE A 102 27.17 -13.25 -21.22
CA ILE A 102 27.32 -12.11 -22.12
C ILE A 102 26.92 -10.87 -21.32
N ILE A 103 27.89 -10.21 -20.69
CA ILE A 103 27.62 -9.19 -19.67
C ILE A 103 26.82 -7.98 -20.20
N GLY A 104 26.88 -7.72 -21.51
CA GLY A 104 26.13 -6.63 -22.15
C GLY A 104 24.62 -6.87 -22.26
N ASP A 105 24.15 -8.07 -21.93
CA ASP A 105 22.72 -8.41 -21.93
C ASP A 105 22.01 -8.03 -20.61
N TYR A 106 22.76 -7.49 -19.64
CA TYR A 106 22.28 -7.18 -18.29
C TYR A 106 22.49 -5.70 -17.95
N ASP A 107 21.58 -5.15 -17.15
CA ASP A 107 21.61 -3.76 -16.69
C ASP A 107 22.37 -3.64 -15.36
N CYS A 108 22.36 -4.71 -14.55
CA CYS A 108 23.01 -4.74 -13.26
C CYS A 108 23.56 -6.13 -12.90
N LEU A 109 24.72 -6.14 -12.22
CA LEU A 109 25.33 -7.34 -11.65
C LEU A 109 25.31 -7.28 -10.12
N VAL A 110 24.79 -8.33 -9.48
CA VAL A 110 24.68 -8.48 -8.02
C VAL A 110 25.69 -9.53 -7.51
N ILE A 111 26.34 -9.24 -6.38
CA ILE A 111 27.31 -10.11 -5.71
C ILE A 111 26.90 -10.31 -4.24
N PRO A 112 26.29 -11.45 -3.90
CA PRO A 112 26.06 -11.84 -2.51
C PRO A 112 27.37 -12.12 -1.78
N GLY A 113 27.32 -12.09 -0.46
CA GLY A 113 28.38 -12.40 0.47
C GLY A 113 28.54 -13.90 0.74
N GLY A 114 28.81 -14.23 2.00
CA GLY A 114 29.35 -15.52 2.42
C GLY A 114 30.81 -15.71 2.01
N ASN A 115 31.23 -16.96 1.84
CA ASN A 115 32.55 -17.37 1.37
C ASN A 115 32.67 -17.43 -0.17
N SER A 116 31.60 -17.10 -0.90
CA SER A 116 31.58 -17.06 -2.38
C SER A 116 32.55 -16.00 -2.95
N PRO A 117 32.56 -14.74 -2.46
CA PRO A 117 33.46 -13.70 -2.93
C PRO A 117 34.93 -14.11 -2.95
N GLU A 118 35.43 -14.76 -1.89
CA GLU A 118 36.81 -15.23 -1.80
C GLU A 118 37.19 -16.22 -2.92
N LYS A 119 36.22 -17.00 -3.40
CA LYS A 119 36.43 -17.94 -4.50
C LYS A 119 36.33 -17.24 -5.86
N LEU A 120 35.37 -16.31 -5.98
CA LEU A 120 35.16 -15.54 -7.20
C LEU A 120 36.40 -14.71 -7.57
N ILE A 121 37.07 -14.09 -6.59
CA ILE A 121 38.28 -13.28 -6.84
C ILE A 121 39.47 -14.10 -7.38
N GLN A 122 39.49 -15.42 -7.15
CA GLN A 122 40.54 -16.30 -7.68
C GLN A 122 40.32 -16.66 -9.16
N ILE A 123 39.16 -16.33 -9.72
CA ILE A 123 38.79 -16.66 -11.09
C ILE A 123 39.05 -15.43 -11.97
N GLN A 124 40.14 -15.45 -12.74
CA GLN A 124 40.49 -14.34 -13.63
C GLN A 124 39.37 -13.98 -14.63
N GLY A 125 38.58 -14.98 -15.05
CA GLY A 125 37.41 -14.76 -15.89
C GLY A 125 36.35 -13.86 -15.24
N VAL A 126 36.12 -14.00 -13.92
CA VAL A 126 35.22 -13.12 -13.17
C VAL A 126 35.77 -11.70 -13.16
N ILE A 127 37.04 -11.51 -12.80
CA ILE A 127 37.67 -10.18 -12.75
C ILE A 127 37.58 -9.46 -14.11
N ASN A 128 37.79 -10.19 -15.20
CA ASN A 128 37.65 -9.64 -16.55
C ASN A 128 36.19 -9.29 -16.88
N LEU A 129 35.24 -10.14 -16.49
CA LEU A 129 33.80 -9.90 -16.65
C LEU A 129 33.35 -8.63 -15.92
N MET A 130 33.81 -8.44 -14.68
CA MET A 130 33.51 -7.26 -13.87
C MET A 130 34.00 -5.97 -14.56
N ARG A 131 35.24 -5.95 -15.03
CA ARG A 131 35.81 -4.82 -15.76
C ARG A 131 35.12 -4.58 -17.10
N GLU A 132 34.74 -5.64 -17.81
CA GLU A 132 33.96 -5.53 -19.05
C GLU A 132 32.58 -4.89 -18.80
N GLY A 133 31.87 -5.34 -17.77
CA GLY A 133 30.57 -4.77 -17.38
C GLY A 133 30.69 -3.29 -16.99
N TYR A 134 31.72 -2.93 -16.22
CA TYR A 134 31.97 -1.54 -15.83
C TYR A 134 32.20 -0.64 -17.04
N ASN A 135 33.01 -1.09 -18.01
CA ASN A 135 33.25 -0.34 -19.25
C ASN A 135 31.99 -0.22 -20.13
N LYS A 136 31.01 -1.12 -19.97
CA LYS A 136 29.71 -1.10 -20.66
C LYS A 136 28.65 -0.26 -19.94
N GLY A 137 28.96 0.25 -18.74
CA GLY A 137 28.05 1.09 -17.96
C GLY A 137 27.05 0.31 -17.11
N LEU A 138 27.32 -0.96 -16.78
CA LEU A 138 26.49 -1.72 -15.85
C LEU A 138 26.53 -1.11 -14.45
N ILE A 139 25.42 -1.25 -13.73
CA ILE A 139 25.36 -1.03 -12.29
C ILE A 139 25.88 -2.27 -11.56
N PHE A 140 26.68 -2.06 -10.51
CA PHE A 140 27.18 -3.15 -9.67
C PHE A 140 26.61 -3.03 -8.27
N ALA A 141 26.04 -4.11 -7.77
CA ALA A 141 25.57 -4.20 -6.40
C ALA A 141 26.30 -5.32 -5.66
N ALA A 142 26.82 -5.06 -4.46
CA ALA A 142 27.49 -6.07 -3.67
C ALA A 142 27.17 -5.91 -2.17
N ILE A 143 26.94 -7.04 -1.49
CA ILE A 143 26.56 -7.04 -0.07
C ILE A 143 27.50 -7.89 0.77
N CYS A 144 27.69 -7.50 2.03
CA CYS A 144 28.47 -8.25 3.02
C CYS A 144 29.93 -8.42 2.55
N HIS A 145 30.36 -9.62 2.18
CA HIS A 145 31.70 -9.87 1.64
C HIS A 145 31.81 -9.65 0.12
N GLY A 146 30.67 -9.50 -0.57
CA GLY A 146 30.59 -9.26 -2.02
C GLY A 146 31.50 -8.13 -2.53
N PRO A 147 31.65 -6.98 -1.82
CA PRO A 147 32.52 -5.89 -2.26
C PRO A 147 33.99 -6.28 -2.49
N LEU A 148 34.48 -7.40 -1.92
CA LEU A 148 35.81 -7.95 -2.24
C LEU A 148 36.00 -8.19 -3.74
N VAL A 149 34.94 -8.60 -4.44
CA VAL A 149 35.02 -8.85 -5.89
C VAL A 149 35.16 -7.54 -6.68
N LEU A 150 34.51 -6.47 -6.21
CA LEU A 150 34.67 -5.13 -6.79
C LEU A 150 36.08 -4.59 -6.54
N ALA A 151 36.62 -4.82 -5.34
CA ALA A 151 37.98 -4.48 -4.97
C ALA A 151 39.01 -5.19 -5.86
N ALA A 152 38.89 -6.51 -6.02
CA ALA A 152 39.79 -7.32 -6.84
C ALA A 152 39.73 -6.96 -8.34
N ALA A 153 38.64 -6.33 -8.79
CA ALA A 153 38.49 -5.83 -10.15
C ALA A 153 38.95 -4.37 -10.35
N ASP A 154 39.47 -3.73 -9.29
CA ASP A 154 39.90 -2.32 -9.24
C ASP A 154 38.76 -1.33 -9.55
N LEU A 155 37.52 -1.63 -9.13
CA LEU A 155 36.33 -0.83 -9.45
C LEU A 155 35.95 0.20 -8.38
N ILE A 156 36.63 0.17 -7.23
CA ILE A 156 36.23 0.95 -6.03
C ILE A 156 37.27 2.00 -5.59
N GLU A 157 38.35 2.20 -6.35
CA GLU A 157 39.34 3.22 -6.03
C GLU A 157 38.69 4.61 -5.98
N GLY A 158 38.84 5.31 -4.86
CA GLY A 158 38.25 6.63 -4.60
C GLY A 158 36.73 6.62 -4.37
N LYS A 159 36.07 5.46 -4.41
CA LYS A 159 34.63 5.32 -4.20
C LYS A 159 34.27 5.20 -2.72
N ASN A 160 33.11 5.72 -2.34
CA ASN A 160 32.51 5.42 -1.05
C ASN A 160 31.86 4.04 -1.09
N VAL A 161 32.19 3.19 -0.11
CA VAL A 161 31.66 1.82 -0.04
C VAL A 161 31.31 1.43 1.39
N THR A 162 30.43 0.46 1.55
CA THR A 162 30.23 -0.29 2.79
C THR A 162 30.33 -1.79 2.49
N GLY A 163 30.21 -2.63 3.51
CA GLY A 163 30.33 -4.08 3.42
C GLY A 163 30.48 -4.68 4.80
N HIS A 164 30.71 -5.99 4.90
CA HIS A 164 31.00 -6.63 6.17
C HIS A 164 32.22 -5.99 6.82
N THR A 165 32.20 -5.81 8.14
CA THR A 165 33.27 -5.09 8.84
C THR A 165 34.63 -5.78 8.70
N GLU A 166 34.64 -7.10 8.52
CA GLU A 166 35.86 -7.90 8.41
C GLU A 166 36.63 -7.66 7.11
N ILE A 167 35.98 -7.14 6.06
CA ILE A 167 36.65 -6.85 4.79
C ILE A 167 37.07 -5.38 4.66
N ARG A 168 36.93 -4.60 5.74
CA ARG A 168 37.20 -3.15 5.71
C ARG A 168 38.62 -2.85 5.25
N ASP A 169 39.61 -3.55 5.83
CA ASP A 169 41.02 -3.26 5.57
C ASP A 169 41.38 -3.57 4.11
N GLU A 170 40.78 -4.61 3.52
CA GLU A 170 40.90 -4.96 2.10
C GLU A 170 40.29 -3.90 1.18
N LEU A 171 39.12 -3.37 1.55
CA LEU A 171 38.46 -2.30 0.77
C LEU A 171 39.25 -0.98 0.85
N GLU A 172 39.73 -0.60 2.03
CA GLU A 172 40.59 0.58 2.20
C GLU A 172 41.93 0.40 1.47
N ALA A 173 42.51 -0.80 1.48
CA ALA A 173 43.74 -1.11 0.74
C ALA A 173 43.55 -1.04 -0.79
N ALA A 174 42.34 -1.32 -1.28
CA ALA A 174 41.95 -1.12 -2.68
C ALA A 174 41.60 0.35 -3.02
N GLY A 175 41.81 1.28 -2.07
CA GLY A 175 41.66 2.71 -2.27
C GLY A 175 40.23 3.24 -2.08
N ALA A 176 39.32 2.44 -1.54
CA ALA A 176 37.96 2.89 -1.27
C ALA A 176 37.85 3.65 0.06
N ASN A 177 36.87 4.55 0.15
CA ASN A 177 36.46 5.20 1.38
C ASN A 177 35.41 4.35 2.08
N TYR A 178 35.83 3.50 3.02
CA TYR A 178 34.90 2.63 3.76
C TYR A 178 34.05 3.43 4.77
N LEU A 179 32.74 3.46 4.56
CA LEU A 179 31.77 4.15 5.41
C LEU A 179 31.25 3.22 6.51
N TYR A 180 31.88 3.30 7.68
CA TYR A 180 31.56 2.43 8.82
C TYR A 180 30.12 2.58 9.31
N GLY A 181 29.39 1.47 9.39
CA GLY A 181 28.03 1.41 9.93
C GLY A 181 26.93 1.84 8.95
N GLU A 182 27.28 2.25 7.73
CA GLU A 182 26.30 2.55 6.70
C GLU A 182 25.62 1.27 6.20
N LYS A 183 24.29 1.33 6.07
CA LYS A 183 23.47 0.20 5.65
C LYS A 183 23.70 -0.14 4.18
N THR A 184 23.60 0.89 3.35
CA THR A 184 23.71 0.84 1.89
C THR A 184 24.32 2.15 1.43
N VAL A 185 25.28 2.08 0.53
CA VAL A 185 25.99 3.22 -0.05
C VAL A 185 25.83 3.17 -1.56
N ILE A 186 25.39 4.28 -2.13
CA ILE A 186 25.30 4.50 -3.58
C ILE A 186 26.40 5.48 -3.96
N ASP A 187 27.38 5.02 -4.73
CA ASP A 187 28.41 5.84 -5.37
C ASP A 187 28.56 5.36 -6.82
N GLU A 188 27.62 5.82 -7.67
CA GLU A 188 27.39 5.26 -9.00
C GLU A 188 28.67 5.09 -9.84
N PRO A 189 28.79 3.97 -10.59
CA PRO A 189 27.78 2.91 -10.77
C PRO A 189 27.82 1.82 -9.69
N ILE A 190 28.47 2.07 -8.53
CA ILE A 190 28.66 1.09 -7.47
C ILE A 190 27.62 1.29 -6.35
N ILE A 191 26.94 0.20 -6.01
CA ILE A 191 26.04 0.07 -4.87
C ILE A 191 26.65 -0.98 -3.95
N THR A 192 26.85 -0.64 -2.68
CA THR A 192 27.32 -1.60 -1.69
C THR A 192 26.42 -1.60 -0.47
N ALA A 193 26.27 -2.74 0.18
CA ALA A 193 25.47 -2.88 1.39
C ALA A 193 26.15 -3.75 2.44
N ASN A 194 25.83 -3.51 3.70
CA ASN A 194 26.23 -4.38 4.80
C ASN A 194 25.13 -5.40 5.09
N TYR A 195 25.48 -6.55 5.66
CA TYR A 195 24.47 -7.48 6.17
C TYR A 195 23.76 -6.85 7.39
N PRO A 196 22.42 -6.98 7.54
CA PRO A 196 21.46 -7.77 6.76
C PRO A 196 20.64 -6.94 5.73
N TYR A 197 21.17 -5.82 5.22
CA TYR A 197 20.41 -4.80 4.48
C TYR A 197 20.17 -5.14 2.99
N VAL A 198 19.77 -6.38 2.70
CA VAL A 198 19.46 -6.89 1.35
C VAL A 198 18.34 -6.06 0.71
N LYS A 199 17.31 -5.74 1.50
CA LYS A 199 16.17 -4.95 1.05
C LYS A 199 16.61 -3.55 0.60
N GLU A 200 17.35 -2.84 1.45
CA GLU A 200 17.86 -1.51 1.14
C GLU A 200 18.77 -1.50 -0.10
N MET A 201 19.57 -2.56 -0.30
CA MET A 201 20.35 -2.72 -1.54
C MET A 201 19.43 -2.85 -2.77
N CYS A 202 18.39 -3.67 -2.72
CA CYS A 202 17.47 -3.85 -3.86
C CYS A 202 16.73 -2.56 -4.20
N ILE A 203 16.33 -1.80 -3.18
CA ILE A 203 15.73 -0.46 -3.32
C ILE A 203 16.72 0.48 -4.03
N ALA A 204 17.99 0.50 -3.59
CA ALA A 204 19.02 1.30 -4.22
C ALA A 204 19.26 0.93 -5.69
N ILE A 205 19.25 -0.37 -6.03
CA ILE A 205 19.36 -0.84 -7.43
C ILE A 205 18.24 -0.25 -8.28
N VAL A 206 16.99 -0.35 -7.81
CA VAL A 206 15.82 0.17 -8.52
C VAL A 206 15.87 1.69 -8.68
N GLN A 207 16.34 2.41 -7.64
CA GLN A 207 16.51 3.87 -7.69
C GLN A 207 17.55 4.30 -8.73
N VAL A 208 18.71 3.65 -8.76
CA VAL A 208 19.80 4.00 -9.69
C VAL A 208 19.46 3.66 -11.14
N LEU A 209 18.65 2.62 -11.37
CA LEU A 209 18.18 2.28 -12.71
C LEU A 209 17.13 3.27 -13.27
N ASP A 210 16.77 4.33 -12.53
CA ASP A 210 15.90 5.45 -12.97
C ASP A 210 14.47 5.05 -13.38
N TYR A 211 13.96 3.95 -12.81
CA TYR A 211 12.66 3.37 -13.17
C TYR A 211 11.66 3.39 -12.01
N PHE A 212 11.49 4.52 -11.32
CA PHE A 212 10.39 4.65 -10.36
C PHE A 212 9.57 5.92 -10.52
N GLU A 213 8.36 5.76 -11.06
CA GLU A 213 7.25 6.68 -10.82
C GLU A 213 6.61 6.35 -9.45
N GLU A 214 6.21 7.37 -8.69
CA GLU A 214 5.42 7.20 -7.46
C GLU A 214 4.12 6.44 -7.76
N ASN A 215 4.07 5.18 -7.36
CA ASN A 215 2.98 4.28 -7.73
C ASN A 215 2.36 3.65 -6.51
N CYS A 216 1.63 4.47 -5.76
CA CYS A 216 0.92 4.00 -4.58
C CYS A 216 -0.18 2.99 -4.98
N PRO A 217 -0.29 1.85 -4.26
CA PRO A 217 -1.34 0.86 -4.47
C PRO A 217 -2.73 1.49 -4.49
N ILE A 218 -3.53 1.31 -5.54
CA ILE A 218 -4.87 1.90 -5.60
C ILE A 218 -5.83 1.11 -4.70
N LEU A 219 -6.52 1.81 -3.80
CA LEU A 219 -7.58 1.26 -2.96
C LEU A 219 -8.77 0.83 -3.81
N GLU A 220 -9.02 -0.48 -3.91
CA GLU A 220 -10.22 -1.00 -4.57
C GLU A 220 -11.43 -0.88 -3.65
N THR A 221 -11.32 -1.45 -2.45
CA THR A 221 -12.41 -1.48 -1.49
C THR A 221 -11.88 -1.50 -0.07
N ILE A 222 -12.67 -0.95 0.84
CA ILE A 222 -12.53 -1.16 2.27
C ILE A 222 -13.90 -1.56 2.84
N THR A 223 -13.94 -2.63 3.61
CA THR A 223 -15.14 -3.12 4.28
C THR A 223 -14.92 -3.14 5.78
N VAL A 224 -15.98 -2.79 6.52
CA VAL A 224 -16.01 -2.84 7.98
C VAL A 224 -17.27 -3.61 8.36
N GLU A 225 -17.11 -4.84 8.84
CA GLU A 225 -18.22 -5.74 9.12
C GLU A 225 -18.17 -6.26 10.57
N PRO A 226 -19.31 -6.51 11.23
CA PRO A 226 -19.33 -7.20 12.51
C PRO A 226 -18.69 -8.59 12.39
N SER A 227 -17.82 -8.95 13.33
CA SER A 227 -17.17 -10.26 13.31
C SER A 227 -18.19 -11.38 13.55
N SER A 228 -18.22 -12.38 12.66
CA SER A 228 -19.12 -13.54 12.76
C SER A 228 -18.95 -14.28 14.10
N GLY A 229 -20.06 -14.58 14.77
CA GLY A 229 -20.06 -15.33 16.03
C GLY A 229 -19.75 -14.52 17.29
N TYR A 230 -19.44 -13.23 17.17
CA TYR A 230 -19.16 -12.35 18.32
C TYR A 230 -20.20 -11.22 18.43
N PRO A 231 -20.78 -10.98 19.62
CA PRO A 231 -21.80 -9.95 19.79
C PRO A 231 -21.21 -8.53 19.70
N ASP A 232 -21.92 -7.65 18.98
CA ASP A 232 -21.95 -6.17 19.06
C ASP A 232 -20.76 -5.53 19.79
N SER A 233 -19.55 -5.60 19.22
CA SER A 233 -18.36 -4.88 19.71
C SER A 233 -17.09 -5.24 18.93
N GLN A 234 -17.09 -6.38 18.21
CA GLN A 234 -15.99 -6.82 17.37
C GLN A 234 -16.32 -6.59 15.90
N PHE A 235 -15.37 -5.99 15.19
CA PHE A 235 -15.43 -5.70 13.77
C PHE A 235 -14.21 -6.26 13.07
N THR A 236 -14.42 -6.79 11.88
CA THR A 236 -13.36 -7.10 10.94
C THR A 236 -13.28 -5.96 9.94
N ILE A 237 -12.06 -5.47 9.71
CA ILE A 237 -11.77 -4.48 8.68
C ILE A 237 -10.96 -5.19 7.62
N GLN A 238 -11.41 -5.11 6.36
CA GLN A 238 -10.69 -5.64 5.22
C GLN A 238 -10.46 -4.53 4.19
N ALA A 239 -9.27 -4.50 3.61
CA ALA A 239 -8.92 -3.59 2.53
C ALA A 239 -8.36 -4.40 1.36
N LYS A 240 -8.94 -4.20 0.18
CA LYS A 240 -8.46 -4.77 -1.07
C LYS A 240 -7.77 -3.69 -1.90
N LEU A 241 -6.59 -4.01 -2.42
CA LEU A 241 -5.75 -3.13 -3.23
C LEU A 241 -5.56 -3.81 -4.59
N SER A 242 -5.58 -3.02 -5.67
CA SER A 242 -5.45 -3.54 -7.04
C SER A 242 -3.99 -3.78 -7.47
N ASP A 243 -3.05 -3.17 -6.75
CA ASP A 243 -1.62 -3.18 -7.03
C ASP A 243 -0.86 -3.31 -5.70
N GLU A 244 -0.91 -4.50 -5.11
CA GLU A 244 -0.19 -4.82 -3.86
C GLU A 244 1.33 -4.95 -4.05
N PHE A 245 1.79 -4.76 -5.28
CA PHE A 245 3.15 -4.94 -5.66
C PHE A 245 4.08 -4.04 -4.85
N GLY A 246 5.04 -4.66 -4.17
CA GLY A 246 5.93 -3.95 -3.26
C GLY A 246 5.19 -3.24 -2.11
N THR A 247 3.96 -3.60 -1.76
CA THR A 247 3.30 -3.04 -0.55
C THR A 247 3.96 -3.63 0.68
N GLU A 248 4.76 -2.82 1.36
CA GLU A 248 5.42 -3.21 2.61
C GLU A 248 4.44 -3.20 3.78
N LYS A 249 3.59 -2.17 3.83
CA LYS A 249 2.76 -1.93 5.00
C LYS A 249 1.41 -1.34 4.62
N VAL A 250 0.36 -1.89 5.22
CA VAL A 250 -0.98 -1.32 5.19
C VAL A 250 -1.40 -1.02 6.61
N THR A 251 -1.70 0.25 6.88
CA THR A 251 -2.15 0.73 8.18
C THR A 251 -3.49 1.42 8.02
N ILE A 252 -4.37 1.27 9.01
CA ILE A 252 -5.57 2.08 9.11
C ILE A 252 -5.53 2.93 10.37
N SER A 253 -6.16 4.10 10.30
CA SER A 253 -6.48 4.93 11.45
C SER A 253 -8.00 5.05 11.57
N ILE A 254 -8.53 4.72 12.74
CA ILE A 254 -9.96 4.86 13.04
C ILE A 254 -10.17 6.15 13.82
N PHE A 255 -11.04 7.02 13.33
CA PHE A 255 -11.37 8.30 13.95
C PHE A 255 -12.82 8.32 14.42
N SER A 256 -13.09 8.86 15.61
CA SER A 256 -14.46 9.22 15.98
C SER A 256 -14.88 10.53 15.30
N VAL A 257 -16.14 10.55 14.85
CA VAL A 257 -16.73 11.68 14.11
C VAL A 257 -17.76 12.38 14.97
N TYR A 258 -17.59 13.68 15.18
CA TYR A 258 -18.55 14.52 15.89
C TYR A 258 -19.78 14.84 15.03
N LYS A 259 -20.90 15.21 15.68
CA LYS A 259 -22.14 15.64 14.99
C LYS A 259 -21.95 16.84 14.04
N ASN A 260 -20.91 17.64 14.23
CA ASN A 260 -20.58 18.81 13.41
C ASN A 260 -19.59 18.49 12.26
N GLY A 261 -19.23 17.22 12.05
CA GLY A 261 -18.29 16.80 11.00
C GLY A 261 -16.81 16.96 11.35
N SER A 262 -16.47 17.53 12.52
CA SER A 262 -15.09 17.50 13.00
C SER A 262 -14.67 16.08 13.38
N GLN A 263 -13.41 15.73 13.16
CA GLN A 263 -12.78 14.49 13.62
C GLN A 263 -11.95 14.80 14.88
N ASN A 264 -11.69 13.80 15.74
CA ASN A 264 -10.78 13.80 16.93
C ASN A 264 -11.43 13.78 18.32
N LEU A 265 -12.08 12.67 18.70
CA LEU A 265 -12.13 12.27 20.13
C LEU A 265 -11.34 10.97 20.39
N TYR A 266 -11.25 10.11 19.39
CA TYR A 266 -10.64 8.78 19.47
C TYR A 266 -9.85 8.51 18.18
N LYS A 267 -8.57 8.17 18.31
CA LYS A 267 -7.70 7.68 17.22
C LYS A 267 -7.13 6.33 17.61
N LYS A 268 -7.25 5.33 16.73
CA LYS A 268 -6.59 4.03 16.89
C LYS A 268 -5.96 3.59 15.58
N ASP A 269 -4.66 3.33 15.62
CA ASP A 269 -3.86 2.89 14.48
C ASP A 269 -3.70 1.37 14.52
N LEU A 270 -3.91 0.70 13.39
CA LEU A 270 -3.82 -0.75 13.25
C LEU A 270 -3.08 -1.11 11.97
N VAL A 271 -2.14 -2.05 12.06
CA VAL A 271 -1.50 -2.67 10.88
C VAL A 271 -2.38 -3.84 10.44
N LEU A 272 -2.66 -3.90 9.15
CA LEU A 272 -3.41 -5.01 8.56
C LEU A 272 -2.45 -6.12 8.14
N LYS A 273 -2.92 -7.36 8.20
CA LYS A 273 -2.19 -8.54 7.76
C LYS A 273 -2.72 -9.00 6.41
N TYR A 274 -1.83 -9.40 5.52
CA TYR A 274 -2.24 -9.94 4.23
C TYR A 274 -2.83 -11.35 4.37
N GLU A 275 -4.02 -11.56 3.81
CA GLU A 275 -4.75 -12.83 3.78
C GLU A 275 -4.77 -13.40 2.35
N LYS A 276 -3.89 -14.37 2.08
CA LYS A 276 -3.78 -15.02 0.75
C LYS A 276 -5.08 -15.63 0.21
N GLN A 277 -5.99 -16.08 1.08
CA GLN A 277 -7.23 -16.74 0.67
C GLN A 277 -8.23 -15.78 0.02
N ASN A 278 -8.22 -14.52 0.45
CA ASN A 278 -9.16 -13.49 0.04
C ASN A 278 -8.50 -12.37 -0.76
N GLU A 279 -7.18 -12.44 -0.95
CA GLU A 279 -6.36 -11.42 -1.61
C GLU A 279 -6.64 -10.03 -1.03
N CYS A 280 -6.63 -9.92 0.30
CA CYS A 280 -6.92 -8.69 1.00
C CYS A 280 -6.10 -8.54 2.28
N TYR A 281 -5.95 -7.30 2.72
CA TYR A 281 -5.40 -6.96 4.03
C TYR A 281 -6.53 -6.95 5.07
N SER A 282 -6.34 -7.58 6.22
CA SER A 282 -7.36 -7.64 7.27
C SER A 282 -6.83 -7.32 8.66
N THR A 283 -7.73 -6.87 9.54
CA THR A 283 -7.48 -6.79 10.98
C THR A 283 -8.79 -6.88 11.75
N SER A 284 -8.70 -7.15 13.05
CA SER A 284 -9.85 -7.20 13.95
C SER A 284 -9.78 -6.07 14.97
N LEU A 285 -10.91 -5.44 15.20
CA LEU A 285 -11.09 -4.33 16.11
C LEU A 285 -12.14 -4.68 17.15
N SER A 286 -11.89 -4.33 18.41
CA SER A 286 -12.84 -4.54 19.49
C SER A 286 -12.90 -3.34 20.44
N ASN A 287 -13.97 -3.29 21.24
CA ASN A 287 -14.15 -2.35 22.35
C ASN A 287 -14.20 -0.87 21.93
N LEU A 288 -14.83 -0.58 20.78
CA LEU A 288 -15.13 0.79 20.41
C LEU A 288 -16.28 1.36 21.26
N PRO A 289 -16.16 2.59 21.77
CA PRO A 289 -17.29 3.30 22.37
C PRO A 289 -18.46 3.47 21.39
N ILE A 290 -19.66 3.70 21.93
CA ILE A 290 -20.83 4.06 21.11
C ILE A 290 -20.56 5.39 20.41
N GLY A 291 -20.76 5.45 19.09
CA GLY A 291 -20.46 6.64 18.30
C GLY A 291 -20.40 6.40 16.80
N ASN A 292 -20.14 7.48 16.06
CA ASN A 292 -19.86 7.44 14.62
C ASN A 292 -18.34 7.42 14.40
N TYR A 293 -17.89 6.67 13.41
CA TYR A 293 -16.48 6.50 13.10
C TYR A 293 -16.21 6.62 11.60
N SER A 294 -15.00 7.08 11.27
CA SER A 294 -14.41 6.95 9.94
C SER A 294 -13.11 6.14 9.99
N VAL A 295 -12.72 5.57 8.86
CA VAL A 295 -11.46 4.85 8.68
C VAL A 295 -10.66 5.55 7.59
N ASN A 296 -9.40 5.87 7.88
CA ASN A 296 -8.42 6.26 6.86
C ASN A 296 -7.47 5.09 6.63
N LEU A 297 -7.02 4.91 5.40
CA LEU A 297 -6.08 3.87 5.02
C LEU A 297 -4.78 4.51 4.53
N PHE A 298 -3.67 3.93 4.95
CA PHE A 298 -2.33 4.34 4.61
C PHE A 298 -1.58 3.13 4.07
N THR A 299 -0.99 3.26 2.90
CA THR A 299 -0.08 2.27 2.32
C THR A 299 1.33 2.82 2.31
N GLU A 300 2.31 1.95 2.49
CA GLU A 300 3.72 2.24 2.31
C GLU A 300 4.28 1.14 1.41
N ASP A 301 4.91 1.53 0.30
CA ASP A 301 5.60 0.60 -0.58
C ASP A 301 7.04 0.32 -0.10
N LEU A 302 7.74 -0.60 -0.78
CA LEU A 302 9.11 -0.98 -0.47
C LEU A 302 10.09 0.19 -0.56
N LEU A 303 9.79 1.26 -1.30
CA LEU A 303 10.62 2.47 -1.38
C LEU A 303 10.27 3.53 -0.32
N GLY A 304 9.25 3.28 0.50
CA GLY A 304 8.75 4.23 1.49
C GLY A 304 7.78 5.27 0.91
N ASN A 305 7.32 5.13 -0.33
CA ASN A 305 6.28 6.00 -0.88
C ASN A 305 4.95 5.72 -0.16
N LYS A 306 4.17 6.79 0.09
CA LYS A 306 2.98 6.72 0.93
C LYS A 306 1.71 7.00 0.16
N GLY A 307 0.81 6.02 0.14
CA GLY A 307 -0.58 6.23 -0.30
C GLY A 307 -1.44 6.64 0.89
N ILE A 308 -2.14 7.76 0.78
CA ILE A 308 -3.05 8.26 1.82
C ILE A 308 -4.47 8.28 1.27
N TYR A 309 -5.35 7.52 1.92
CA TYR A 309 -6.77 7.43 1.60
C TYR A 309 -7.58 7.92 2.80
N GLU A 310 -8.17 9.10 2.67
CA GLU A 310 -8.94 9.73 3.75
C GLU A 310 -10.42 9.35 3.69
N ASP A 311 -11.02 9.14 4.87
CA ASP A 311 -12.45 8.90 5.05
C ASP A 311 -13.02 7.77 4.18
N THR A 312 -12.23 6.71 4.06
CA THR A 312 -12.47 5.56 3.17
C THR A 312 -13.69 4.73 3.53
N SER A 313 -14.07 4.69 4.81
CA SER A 313 -15.26 3.99 5.28
C SER A 313 -15.85 4.70 6.49
N TYR A 314 -17.19 4.66 6.61
CA TYR A 314 -17.91 5.21 7.76
C TYR A 314 -18.83 4.15 8.37
N PHE A 315 -18.80 4.03 9.70
CA PHE A 315 -19.64 3.08 10.42
C PHE A 315 -20.08 3.63 11.78
N VAL A 316 -21.11 3.02 12.35
CA VAL A 316 -21.70 3.44 13.63
C VAL A 316 -21.68 2.28 14.61
N VAL A 317 -21.18 2.54 15.81
CA VAL A 317 -21.27 1.61 16.94
C VAL A 317 -22.46 2.06 17.80
N ILE A 318 -23.43 1.17 17.97
CA ILE A 318 -24.65 1.42 18.75
C ILE A 318 -24.67 0.56 20.02
N ALA A 319 -25.40 1.01 21.04
CA ALA A 319 -25.67 0.19 22.21
C ALA A 319 -26.45 -1.07 21.82
N LYS A 320 -26.08 -2.20 22.42
CA LYS A 320 -26.90 -3.41 22.35
C LYS A 320 -28.29 -3.09 22.93
N SER A 321 -29.35 -3.30 22.15
CA SER A 321 -30.70 -3.11 22.69
C SER A 321 -30.95 -4.21 23.73
N GLU A 322 -31.16 -3.85 24.99
CA GLU A 322 -31.84 -4.75 25.90
C GLU A 322 -33.23 -5.00 25.31
N THR A 323 -33.51 -6.25 24.91
CA THR A 323 -34.87 -6.66 24.62
C THR A 323 -35.70 -6.45 25.88
N LEU A 324 -36.41 -5.32 25.95
CA LEU A 324 -37.46 -5.09 26.92
C LEU A 324 -38.49 -6.20 26.75
N SER A 325 -38.42 -7.20 27.64
CA SER A 325 -39.50 -8.15 27.84
C SER A 325 -40.67 -7.36 28.43
N VAL A 326 -41.51 -6.82 27.56
CA VAL A 326 -42.79 -6.24 27.99
C VAL A 326 -43.64 -7.39 28.52
N SER A 327 -43.53 -7.60 29.83
CA SER A 327 -44.49 -8.36 30.62
C SER A 327 -45.89 -7.81 30.32
N LYS A 328 -46.71 -8.63 29.64
CA LYS A 328 -48.13 -8.40 29.48
C LYS A 328 -48.79 -8.46 30.86
N LYS A 329 -48.82 -7.35 31.59
CA LYS A 329 -49.84 -7.09 32.60
C LYS A 329 -49.83 -5.61 33.02
N THR A 330 -51.04 -5.04 33.01
CA THR A 330 -51.46 -3.77 33.63
C THR A 330 -51.02 -2.45 33.00
N ALA A 331 -51.89 -1.87 32.16
CA ALA A 331 -52.59 -0.61 32.48
C ALA A 331 -53.65 -0.27 31.42
N PHE A 332 -54.89 -0.67 31.67
CA PHE A 332 -56.08 0.02 31.17
C PHE A 332 -56.24 1.28 32.02
N MET A 333 -56.28 2.49 31.42
CA MET A 333 -57.30 3.52 31.71
C MET A 333 -57.07 4.84 30.97
N LYS A 334 -58.17 5.27 30.33
CA LYS A 334 -58.65 6.64 30.07
C LYS A 334 -58.05 7.41 28.88
N ALA A 335 -58.90 7.47 27.85
CA ALA A 335 -58.89 8.42 26.76
C ALA A 335 -58.83 9.88 27.22
N ILE A 336 -58.04 10.68 26.50
CA ILE A 336 -58.26 12.12 26.30
C ILE A 336 -58.39 12.29 24.78
N PRO A 337 -59.52 12.75 24.23
CA PRO A 337 -59.66 12.93 22.79
C PRO A 337 -58.82 14.12 22.33
N LEU A 338 -57.97 13.86 21.34
CA LEU A 338 -57.13 14.81 20.62
C LEU A 338 -58.00 15.77 19.78
N PHE A 339 -58.82 16.61 20.43
CA PHE A 339 -59.74 17.57 19.79
C PHE A 339 -59.40 19.04 20.10
N ILE A 340 -58.27 19.34 20.76
CA ILE A 340 -57.83 20.72 21.08
C ILE A 340 -56.43 21.00 20.48
N LEU A 341 -56.08 20.39 19.34
CA LEU A 341 -54.97 20.82 18.50
C LEU A 341 -55.40 21.02 17.04
N ILE A 342 -56.61 21.54 16.87
CA ILE A 342 -56.96 22.38 15.72
C ILE A 342 -56.97 23.80 16.29
N GLN A 343 -56.10 24.71 15.81
CA GLN A 343 -56.47 26.10 15.47
C GLN A 343 -55.34 27.09 15.12
N ILE A 344 -54.08 26.69 14.92
CA ILE A 344 -53.06 27.68 14.46
C ILE A 344 -52.66 27.56 12.97
N SER A 345 -52.96 26.46 12.28
CA SER A 345 -52.48 26.31 10.88
C SER A 345 -53.45 26.75 9.78
N PHE A 346 -54.64 27.25 10.11
CA PHE A 346 -55.69 27.54 9.11
C PHE A 346 -55.88 29.01 8.72
N ILE A 347 -55.03 29.93 9.16
CA ILE A 347 -55.16 31.37 8.83
C ILE A 347 -54.17 31.85 7.74
N LEU A 348 -53.18 31.07 7.31
CA LEU A 348 -52.09 31.60 6.45
C LEU A 348 -51.99 31.08 5.00
N LEU A 349 -52.89 30.21 4.52
CA LEU A 349 -52.80 29.67 3.15
C LEU A 349 -54.06 29.89 2.29
N GLY A 350 -54.83 30.93 2.61
CA GLY A 350 -56.05 31.30 1.90
C GLY A 350 -56.00 32.70 1.30
N LYS A 351 -54.99 33.04 0.49
CA LYS A 351 -55.11 34.10 -0.53
C LYS A 351 -53.92 34.11 -1.50
N ILE A 352 -54.26 34.34 -2.76
CA ILE A 352 -53.40 34.66 -3.91
C ILE A 352 -52.98 33.45 -4.77
N LYS A 353 -53.91 33.06 -5.66
CA LYS A 353 -53.56 32.65 -7.02
C LYS A 353 -54.34 33.51 -8.01
N ASN A 354 -53.64 33.89 -9.09
CA ASN A 354 -54.09 34.52 -10.33
C ASN A 354 -54.31 36.04 -10.35
N ARG A 355 -53.41 36.76 -11.05
CA ARG A 355 -53.64 37.27 -12.42
C ARG A 355 -52.38 37.99 -12.92
N ARG A 356 -51.78 37.50 -14.02
CA ARG A 356 -50.88 38.29 -14.90
C ARG A 356 -51.64 38.53 -16.20
N GLN A 357 -52.02 39.79 -16.42
CA GLN A 357 -52.27 40.38 -17.74
C GLN A 357 -51.58 41.74 -17.73
N LYS A 358 -50.68 41.95 -18.69
CA LYS A 358 -50.16 43.28 -19.09
C LYS A 358 -51.28 44.05 -19.83
N PRO A 359 -51.24 45.39 -19.83
CA PRO A 359 -50.72 46.06 -21.03
C PRO A 359 -49.79 47.25 -20.74
N GLU A 360 -49.20 47.72 -21.84
CA GLU A 360 -48.25 48.82 -22.06
C GLU A 360 -48.75 50.20 -21.62
N ASN A 361 -47.85 51.11 -21.18
CA ASN A 361 -47.42 52.23 -22.04
C ASN A 361 -46.33 53.14 -21.43
N GLN A 362 -45.41 53.48 -22.35
CA GLN A 362 -44.47 54.59 -22.53
C GLN A 362 -44.43 55.77 -21.54
N PHE A 363 -43.21 56.21 -21.20
CA PHE A 363 -42.62 57.55 -21.48
C PHE A 363 -41.10 57.50 -21.15
N LYS A 364 -40.20 57.39 -22.14
CA LYS A 364 -39.37 58.45 -22.80
C LYS A 364 -38.40 59.22 -21.88
N SER A 365 -37.09 59.08 -22.17
CA SER A 365 -36.13 60.19 -22.10
C SER A 365 -35.05 60.10 -23.21
N LYS A 366 -35.02 61.15 -24.05
CA LYS A 366 -33.89 61.76 -24.78
C LYS A 366 -32.57 60.97 -24.90
N ARG A 367 -32.15 60.67 -26.12
CA ARG A 367 -31.26 61.51 -26.95
C ARG A 367 -31.26 61.01 -28.39
#